data_AF-A0A947K1X4-F1
#
_entry.id   AF-A0A947K1X4-F1
#
_cell.length_a   1.000
_cell.length_b   1.000
_cell.length_c   1.000
_cell.angle_alpha   90.00
_cell.angle_beta   90.00
_cell.angle_gamma   90.00
#
_symmetry.space_group_name_H-M   'P 1'
#
loop_
_entity.id
_entity.type
_entity.pdbx_description
1 polymer ?
#
loop_
_entity_poly.entity_id
_entity_poly.type
_entity_poly.pdbx_seq_one_letter_code
_entity_poly.pdbx_strand_id
1 'polypeptide(L)'
;MSAPASPLRLTLASASPRRRELLARLGVVPDAIVAADIDETPHQAELPRDYAQRMAREKALAVTVEGYVLAGDTVVAAGRRILPKAEDEATARACLELLSGRRHRVLSAIALRAPDGTLRERLSETAVKFKRLS
;
A
#
# COMPACT_ATOMS: atom_id res chain seq x y z
N MET A 1 2.15 -5.46 -41.82
CA MET A 1 2.01 -6.49 -40.76
C MET A 1 2.40 -5.83 -39.46
N SER A 2 1.44 -5.53 -38.58
CA SER A 2 1.75 -4.91 -37.29
C SER A 2 2.41 -5.97 -36.41
N ALA A 3 3.58 -5.66 -35.85
CA ALA A 3 4.22 -6.54 -34.87
C ALA A 3 3.22 -6.85 -33.76
N PRO A 4 3.17 -8.09 -33.24
CA PRO A 4 2.36 -8.37 -32.06
C PRO A 4 2.85 -7.45 -30.94
N ALA A 5 1.95 -6.66 -30.35
CA ALA A 5 2.27 -5.86 -29.19
C ALA A 5 2.90 -6.79 -28.14
N SER A 6 4.11 -6.47 -27.69
CA SER A 6 4.75 -7.20 -26.60
C SER A 6 3.75 -7.38 -25.46
N PRO A 7 3.65 -8.57 -24.85
CA PRO A 7 2.69 -8.79 -23.77
C PRO A 7 2.88 -7.72 -22.71
N LEU A 8 1.80 -7.02 -22.34
CA LEU A 8 1.82 -5.94 -21.37
C LEU A 8 2.30 -6.51 -20.03
N ARG A 9 3.56 -6.25 -19.67
CA ARG A 9 4.14 -6.74 -18.42
C ARG A 9 3.60 -5.96 -17.23
N LEU A 10 3.30 -6.66 -16.15
CA LEU A 10 2.89 -6.11 -14.86
C LEU A 10 3.91 -6.46 -13.78
N THR A 11 4.52 -5.45 -13.19
CA THR A 11 5.39 -5.60 -12.01
C THR A 11 4.63 -5.15 -10.76
N LEU A 12 4.65 -6.00 -9.72
CA LEU A 12 4.18 -5.63 -8.39
C LEU A 12 5.34 -5.04 -7.58
N ALA A 13 5.29 -3.72 -7.34
CA ALA A 13 6.23 -2.98 -6.51
C ALA A 13 5.92 -3.14 -5.00
N SER A 14 5.97 -4.36 -4.48
CA SER A 14 5.69 -4.64 -3.07
C SER A 14 6.35 -5.91 -2.55
N ALA A 15 6.95 -5.81 -1.36
CA ALA A 15 7.43 -6.97 -0.61
C ALA A 15 6.33 -7.72 0.18
N SER A 16 5.07 -7.23 0.17
CA SER A 16 4.00 -7.78 1.01
C SER A 16 3.37 -9.05 0.39
N PRO A 17 3.45 -10.22 1.06
CA PRO A 17 2.82 -11.46 0.56
C PRO A 17 1.31 -11.32 0.38
N ARG A 18 0.65 -10.58 1.29
CA ARG A 18 -0.79 -10.32 1.23
C ARG A 18 -1.23 -9.61 -0.04
N ARG A 19 -0.41 -8.69 -0.60
CA ARG A 19 -0.77 -7.97 -1.84
C ARG A 19 -0.71 -8.88 -3.06
N ARG A 20 0.29 -9.76 -3.12
CA ARG A 20 0.37 -10.81 -4.14
C ARG A 20 -0.84 -11.74 -4.07
N GLU A 21 -1.22 -12.16 -2.87
CA GLU A 21 -2.43 -13.00 -2.67
C GLU A 21 -3.71 -12.29 -3.13
N LEU A 22 -3.86 -10.99 -2.83
CA LEU A 22 -5.01 -10.21 -3.27
C LEU A 22 -5.10 -10.11 -4.80
N LEU A 23 -3.99 -9.91 -5.51
CA LEU A 23 -3.97 -9.93 -6.97
C LEU A 23 -4.34 -11.30 -7.53
N ALA A 24 -3.80 -12.38 -6.93
CA ALA A 24 -4.11 -13.73 -7.35
C ALA A 24 -5.62 -14.04 -7.25
N ARG A 25 -6.31 -13.51 -6.23
CA ARG A 25 -7.78 -13.62 -6.09
C ARG A 25 -8.55 -12.90 -7.20
N LEU A 26 -7.95 -11.90 -7.86
CA LEU A 26 -8.50 -11.21 -9.02
C LEU A 26 -8.15 -11.91 -10.34
N GLY A 27 -7.45 -13.05 -10.29
CA GLY A 27 -6.95 -13.74 -11.50
C GLY A 27 -5.75 -13.03 -12.14
N VAL A 28 -5.10 -12.10 -11.43
CA VAL A 28 -3.95 -11.35 -11.94
C VAL A 28 -2.68 -11.90 -11.31
N VAL A 29 -1.73 -12.33 -12.15
CA VAL A 29 -0.40 -12.75 -11.73
C VAL A 29 0.60 -11.73 -12.28
N PRO A 30 1.38 -11.05 -11.42
CA PRO A 30 2.41 -10.15 -11.91
C PRO A 30 3.56 -10.95 -12.54
N ASP A 31 4.14 -10.44 -13.62
CA ASP A 31 5.32 -11.01 -14.28
C ASP A 31 6.57 -10.90 -13.41
N ALA A 32 6.62 -9.90 -12.53
CA ALA A 32 7.71 -9.67 -11.60
C ALA A 32 7.20 -9.08 -10.28
N ILE A 33 7.93 -9.38 -9.20
CA ILE A 33 7.72 -8.76 -7.90
C ILE A 33 9.03 -8.10 -7.51
N VAL A 34 8.98 -6.79 -7.30
CA VAL A 34 10.15 -5.98 -6.93
C VAL A 34 9.79 -5.22 -5.66
N ALA A 35 10.62 -5.31 -4.62
CA ALA A 35 10.44 -4.45 -3.46
C ALA A 35 10.92 -3.04 -3.82
N ALA A 36 10.06 -2.04 -3.58
CA ALA A 36 10.49 -0.65 -3.68
C ALA A 36 11.32 -0.29 -2.43
N ASP A 37 12.53 0.20 -2.66
CA ASP A 37 13.41 0.71 -1.61
C ASP A 37 13.24 2.23 -1.53
N ILE A 38 12.42 2.69 -0.58
CA ILE A 38 12.12 4.10 -0.36
C ILE A 38 12.11 4.42 1.14
N ASP A 39 12.29 5.70 1.47
CA ASP A 39 12.11 6.19 2.83
C ASP A 39 10.60 6.24 3.18
N GLU A 40 10.18 5.37 4.09
CA GLU A 40 8.81 5.32 4.59
C GLU A 40 8.58 6.25 5.80
N THR A 41 9.51 7.16 6.11
CA THR A 41 9.34 8.08 7.24
C THR A 41 8.20 9.07 6.96
N PRO A 42 7.20 9.19 7.85
CA PRO A 42 6.16 10.21 7.70
C PRO A 42 6.73 11.63 7.77
N HIS A 43 6.29 12.52 6.90
CA HIS A 43 6.68 13.93 6.97
C HIS A 43 6.04 14.62 8.19
N GLN A 44 6.61 15.77 8.59
CA GLN A 44 6.07 16.55 9.69
C GLN A 44 4.60 16.95 9.42
N ALA A 45 3.73 16.65 10.38
CA ALA A 45 2.29 16.91 10.32
C ALA A 45 1.53 16.26 9.14
N GLU A 46 2.15 15.29 8.46
CA GLU A 46 1.52 14.57 7.35
C GLU A 46 0.29 13.79 7.84
N LEU A 47 -0.82 13.95 7.11
CA LEU A 47 -2.04 13.23 7.45
C LEU A 47 -1.94 11.76 6.98
N PRO A 48 -2.57 10.81 7.69
CA PRO A 48 -2.53 9.39 7.29
C PRO A 48 -3.00 9.12 5.85
N ARG A 49 -3.96 9.90 5.36
CA ARG A 49 -4.44 9.83 3.98
C ARG A 49 -3.34 10.21 2.99
N ASP A 50 -2.72 11.35 3.21
CA ASP A 50 -1.71 11.91 2.32
C ASP A 50 -0.47 11.01 2.31
N TYR A 51 -0.04 10.54 3.49
CA TYR A 51 1.02 9.57 3.63
C TYR A 51 0.75 8.29 2.83
N ALA A 52 -0.44 7.67 2.96
CA ALA A 52 -0.74 6.43 2.27
C ALA A 52 -0.70 6.61 0.74
N GLN A 53 -1.26 7.71 0.23
CA GLN A 53 -1.22 8.03 -1.19
C GLN A 53 0.22 8.26 -1.67
N ARG A 54 1.00 9.05 -0.93
CA ARG A 54 2.41 9.34 -1.22
C ARG A 54 3.24 8.05 -1.26
N MET A 55 3.10 7.19 -0.26
CA MET A 55 3.78 5.89 -0.21
C MET A 55 3.45 5.00 -1.41
N ALA A 56 2.18 4.88 -1.78
CA ALA A 56 1.80 4.11 -2.96
C ALA A 56 2.42 4.69 -4.24
N ARG A 57 2.37 6.02 -4.41
CA ARG A 57 2.98 6.73 -5.53
C ARG A 57 4.49 6.51 -5.60
N GLU A 58 5.21 6.82 -4.52
CA GLU A 58 6.67 6.75 -4.47
C GLU A 58 7.17 5.33 -4.73
N LYS A 59 6.49 4.30 -4.17
CA LYS A 59 6.80 2.90 -4.45
C LYS A 59 6.61 2.55 -5.93
N ALA A 60 5.56 3.05 -6.58
CA ALA A 60 5.33 2.83 -8.01
C ALA A 60 6.36 3.56 -8.88
N LEU A 61 6.88 4.70 -8.44
CA LEU A 61 7.87 5.48 -9.19
C LEU A 61 9.30 4.98 -8.98
N ALA A 62 9.62 4.42 -7.81
CA ALA A 62 10.96 3.91 -7.49
C ALA A 62 11.38 2.70 -8.32
N VAL A 63 10.42 1.89 -8.80
CA VAL A 63 10.73 0.70 -9.60
C VAL A 63 10.79 1.05 -11.09
N THR A 64 11.98 1.30 -11.62
CA THR A 64 12.21 1.61 -13.03
C THR A 64 12.32 0.35 -13.88
N VAL A 65 11.19 -0.06 -14.50
CA VAL A 65 11.07 -1.20 -15.42
C VAL A 65 10.12 -0.84 -16.55
N GLU A 66 10.27 -1.50 -17.70
CA GLU A 66 9.29 -1.42 -18.78
C GLU A 66 7.98 -2.12 -18.38
N GLY A 67 6.85 -1.59 -18.85
CA GLY A 67 5.54 -2.13 -18.53
C GLY A 67 4.80 -1.35 -17.44
N TYR A 68 3.75 -1.97 -16.91
CA TYR A 68 2.97 -1.45 -15.80
C TYR A 68 3.66 -1.74 -14.47
N VAL A 69 3.65 -0.77 -13.56
CA VAL A 69 4.09 -0.94 -12.18
C VAL A 69 2.94 -0.64 -11.25
N LEU A 70 2.49 -1.65 -10.51
CA LEU A 70 1.47 -1.53 -9.48
C LEU A 70 2.14 -1.52 -8.11
N ALA A 71 1.88 -0.49 -7.33
CA ALA A 71 2.25 -0.41 -5.93
C ALA A 71 1.03 -0.18 -5.06
N GLY A 72 1.18 -0.45 -3.77
CA GLY A 72 0.17 -0.09 -2.80
C GLY A 72 0.73 0.08 -1.40
N ASP A 73 0.04 0.90 -0.62
CA ASP A 73 0.35 1.15 0.78
C ASP A 73 -0.91 1.01 1.64
N THR A 74 -0.73 0.68 2.91
CA THR A 74 -1.85 0.48 3.83
C THR A 74 -1.47 1.00 5.20
N VAL A 75 -2.24 1.99 5.67
CA VAL A 75 -2.04 2.64 6.95
C VAL A 75 -3.22 2.39 7.86
N VAL A 76 -2.95 2.01 9.11
CA VAL A 76 -3.93 2.05 10.19
C VAL A 76 -3.74 3.35 10.96
N ALA A 77 -4.83 4.09 11.15
CA ALA A 77 -4.80 5.40 11.80
C ALA A 77 -5.86 5.53 12.91
N ALA A 78 -5.41 5.97 14.08
CA ALA A 78 -6.27 6.39 15.19
C ALA A 78 -6.36 7.93 15.22
N GLY A 79 -7.40 8.48 14.60
CA GLY A 79 -7.50 9.92 14.36
C GLY A 79 -6.43 10.37 13.36
N ARG A 80 -5.54 11.27 13.79
CA ARG A 80 -4.40 11.75 12.99
C ARG A 80 -3.12 10.93 13.17
N ARG A 81 -3.08 9.98 14.11
CA ARG A 81 -1.89 9.18 14.41
C ARG A 81 -1.84 7.96 13.50
N ILE A 82 -0.77 7.84 12.71
CA ILE A 82 -0.38 6.61 12.01
C ILE A 82 0.13 5.62 13.07
N LEU A 83 -0.42 4.40 13.09
CA LEU A 83 0.11 3.35 13.96
C LEU A 83 1.37 2.72 13.33
N PRO A 84 2.39 2.40 14.14
CA PRO A 84 3.60 1.76 13.65
C PRO A 84 3.32 0.34 13.15
N LYS A 85 4.28 -0.22 12.40
CA LYS A 85 4.30 -1.67 12.15
C LYS A 85 4.52 -2.38 13.49
N ALA A 86 3.62 -3.31 13.82
CA ALA A 86 3.69 -4.08 15.05
C ALA A 86 4.67 -5.26 14.88
N GLU A 87 5.97 -4.95 14.89
CA GLU A 87 7.05 -5.93 14.68
C GLU A 87 7.40 -6.71 15.95
N ASP A 88 7.05 -6.17 17.12
CA ASP A 88 7.20 -6.83 18.42
C ASP A 88 5.87 -6.83 19.20
N GLU A 89 5.80 -7.69 20.22
CA GLU A 89 4.59 -7.86 21.04
C GLU A 89 4.23 -6.59 21.83
N ALA A 90 5.22 -5.84 22.32
CA ALA A 90 4.96 -4.64 23.12
C ALA A 90 4.30 -3.54 22.26
N THR A 91 4.81 -3.33 21.05
CA THR A 91 4.25 -2.42 20.05
C THR A 91 2.86 -2.88 19.62
N ALA A 92 2.67 -4.19 19.38
CA ALA A 92 1.37 -4.76 19.08
C ALA A 92 0.34 -4.48 20.19
N ARG A 93 0.72 -4.72 21.45
CA ARG A 93 -0.11 -4.49 22.64
C ARG A 93 -0.50 -3.01 22.78
N ALA A 94 0.47 -2.11 22.66
CA ALA A 94 0.22 -0.66 22.71
C ALA A 94 -0.75 -0.21 21.61
N CYS A 95 -0.61 -0.76 20.40
CA CYS A 95 -1.55 -0.51 19.31
C CYS A 95 -2.95 -1.03 19.64
N LEU A 96 -3.08 -2.26 20.13
CA LEU A 96 -4.37 -2.87 20.48
C LEU A 96 -5.07 -2.11 21.62
N GLU A 97 -4.35 -1.70 22.65
CA GLU A 97 -4.86 -0.86 23.74
C GLU A 97 -5.38 0.48 23.22
N LEU A 98 -4.63 1.12 22.32
CA LEU A 98 -5.06 2.38 21.69
C LEU A 98 -6.35 2.22 20.88
N LEU A 99 -6.55 1.06 20.25
CA LEU A 99 -7.71 0.77 19.40
C LEU A 99 -8.91 0.18 20.17
N SER A 100 -8.70 -0.37 21.37
CA SER A 100 -9.71 -1.06 22.18
C SER A 100 -10.96 -0.20 22.40
N GLY A 101 -12.13 -0.72 21.99
CA GLY A 101 -13.42 -0.05 22.11
C GLY A 101 -13.61 1.19 21.21
N ARG A 102 -12.65 1.51 20.33
CA ARG A 102 -12.65 2.72 19.50
C ARG A 102 -12.86 2.41 18.02
N ARG A 103 -13.29 3.43 17.28
CA ARG A 103 -13.26 3.43 15.81
C ARG A 103 -11.92 3.97 15.34
N HIS A 104 -11.36 3.34 14.32
CA HIS A 104 -10.15 3.77 13.64
C HIS A 104 -10.33 3.61 12.13
N ARG A 105 -9.39 4.14 11.35
CA ARG A 105 -9.43 4.11 9.88
C ARG A 105 -8.31 3.23 9.37
N VAL A 106 -8.61 2.41 8.37
CA VAL A 106 -7.63 1.70 7.55
C VAL A 106 -7.69 2.32 6.17
N LEU A 107 -6.57 2.89 5.74
CA LEU A 107 -6.42 3.61 4.49
C LEU A 107 -5.55 2.77 3.56
N SER A 108 -6.11 2.32 2.44
CA SER A 108 -5.40 1.53 1.43
C SER A 108 -5.27 2.33 0.15
N ALA A 109 -4.05 2.70 -0.20
CA ALA A 109 -3.74 3.42 -1.43
C ALA A 109 -3.11 2.47 -2.45
N ILE A 110 -3.41 2.70 -3.72
CA ILE A 110 -2.76 2.05 -4.85
C ILE A 110 -2.32 3.09 -5.87
N ALA A 111 -1.22 2.80 -6.55
CA ALA A 111 -0.72 3.57 -7.68
C ALA A 111 -0.31 2.63 -8.81
N LEU A 112 -0.76 2.92 -10.02
CA LEU A 112 -0.40 2.20 -11.24
C LEU A 112 0.32 3.19 -12.17
N ARG A 113 1.61 2.94 -12.40
CA ARG A 113 2.37 3.62 -13.46
C ARG A 113 2.23 2.83 -14.75
N ALA A 114 1.82 3.48 -15.83
CA ALA A 114 1.75 2.92 -17.17
C ALA A 114 3.09 3.10 -17.91
N PRO A 115 3.33 2.35 -19.02
CA PRO A 115 4.56 2.46 -19.79
C PRO A 115 4.84 3.84 -20.38
N ASP A 116 3.78 4.62 -20.64
CA ASP A 116 3.85 6.00 -21.13
C ASP A 116 4.17 7.03 -20.03
N GLY A 117 4.40 6.57 -18.80
CA GLY A 117 4.63 7.40 -17.62
C GLY A 117 3.35 7.88 -16.93
N THR A 118 2.17 7.61 -17.48
CA THR A 118 0.91 8.02 -16.85
C THR A 118 0.76 7.33 -15.50
N LEU A 119 0.49 8.12 -14.45
CA LEU A 119 0.23 7.62 -13.11
C LEU A 119 -1.28 7.67 -12.80
N ARG A 120 -1.84 6.53 -12.38
CA ARG A 120 -3.22 6.44 -11.89
C ARG A 120 -3.24 6.02 -10.44
N GLU A 121 -3.99 6.73 -9.62
CA GLU A 121 -3.99 6.53 -8.17
C GLU A 121 -5.41 6.37 -7.64
N ARG A 122 -5.54 5.58 -6.58
CA ARG A 122 -6.81 5.43 -5.86
C ARG A 122 -6.55 5.18 -4.39
N LEU A 123 -7.43 5.73 -3.56
CA LEU A 123 -7.48 5.46 -2.13
C LEU A 123 -8.83 4.84 -1.78
N SER A 124 -8.80 3.80 -0.96
CA SER A 124 -9.96 3.25 -0.28
C SER A 124 -9.81 3.45 1.23
N GLU A 125 -10.87 3.91 1.89
CA GLU A 125 -10.89 4.18 3.32
C GLU A 125 -11.96 3.33 4.00
N THR A 126 -11.55 2.57 5.01
CA THR A 126 -12.42 1.66 5.76
C THR A 126 -12.43 2.04 7.24
N ALA A 127 -13.61 2.27 7.81
CA ALA A 127 -13.77 2.48 9.25
C ALA A 127 -13.95 1.14 9.97
N VAL A 128 -13.09 0.87 10.94
CA VAL A 128 -13.12 -0.37 11.74
C VAL A 128 -13.46 -0.01 13.18
N LYS A 129 -14.39 -0.75 13.81
CA LYS A 129 -14.75 -0.59 15.22
C LYS A 129 -14.33 -1.84 15.98
N PHE A 130 -13.47 -1.67 16.98
CA PHE A 130 -13.09 -2.77 17.86
C PHE A 130 -14.06 -2.91 19.02
N LYS A 131 -14.25 -4.15 19.48
CA LYS A 131 -14.79 -4.41 20.82
C LYS A 131 -13.78 -3.87 21.86
N ARG A 132 -14.23 -3.71 23.10
CA ARG A 132 -13.29 -3.52 24.21
C ARG A 132 -12.55 -4.86 24.39
N LEU A 133 -11.23 -4.80 24.26
CA LEU A 133 -10.33 -5.94 24.42
C LEU A 133 -10.05 -6.16 25.92
N SER A 134 -9.79 -7.41 26.29
CA SER A 134 -9.53 -7.89 27.66
C SER A 134 -8.22 -8.63 27.73
#